data_AF-A0A060Y1F3-F1
#
_entry.id   AF-A0A060Y1F3-F1
#
_cell.length_a   1.000
_cell.length_b   1.000
_cell.length_c   1.000
_cell.angle_alpha   90.00
_cell.angle_beta   90.00
_cell.angle_gamma   90.00
#
_symmetry.space_group_name_H-M   'P 1'
#
loop_
_entity.id
_entity.type
_entity.pdbx_description
1 polymer ?
#
loop_
_entity_poly.entity_id
_entity_poly.type
_entity_poly.pdbx_seq_one_letter_code
_entity_poly.pdbx_strand_id
1 'polypeptide(L)'
;MSSLNIDYDEDQRWVPTHVQVTVLRGRGLRAKGKHGTSDVYTIIQVGKEKYSTCVLEKTTVPEWKEECSFELLPAGWGRGRIPPREQRLGPDGDAPGAHGTGRVSGPSRDPPG
;
A
#
# COMPACT_ATOMS: atom_id res chain seq x y z
N MET A 1 -31.29 36.77 11.02
CA MET A 1 -30.59 35.82 11.92
C MET A 1 -30.02 34.74 11.03
N SER A 2 -28.75 34.84 10.68
CA SER A 2 -28.04 33.84 9.89
C SER A 2 -27.86 32.59 10.75
N SER A 3 -28.51 31.50 10.36
CA SER A 3 -28.27 30.19 10.95
C SER A 3 -26.78 29.87 10.83
N LEU A 4 -26.10 29.73 11.97
CA LEU A 4 -24.78 29.13 12.03
C LEU A 4 -24.96 27.66 11.65
N ASN A 5 -24.92 27.38 10.35
CA ASN A 5 -24.72 26.02 9.88
C ASN A 5 -23.32 25.65 10.33
N ILE A 6 -23.30 24.93 11.43
CA ILE A 6 -22.18 24.25 12.06
C ILE A 6 -21.40 23.52 10.95
N ASP A 7 -20.30 24.13 10.49
CA ASP A 7 -19.30 23.56 9.59
C ASP A 7 -18.46 22.46 10.29
N TYR A 8 -19.03 21.74 11.27
CA TYR A 8 -18.32 20.72 12.08
C TYR A 8 -18.26 19.33 11.42
N ASP A 9 -18.51 19.20 10.11
CA ASP A 9 -18.51 17.89 9.46
C ASP A 9 -17.16 17.50 8.82
N GLU A 10 -16.30 18.48 8.50
CA GLU A 10 -15.00 18.20 7.85
C GLU A 10 -13.86 18.00 8.86
N ASP A 11 -13.80 18.78 9.94
CA ASP A 11 -12.73 18.71 10.95
C ASP A 11 -12.93 17.57 11.97
N GLN A 12 -14.12 16.96 12.04
CA GLN A 12 -14.45 15.84 12.93
C GLN A 12 -14.43 14.48 12.24
N ARG A 13 -13.88 14.39 11.02
CA ARG A 13 -13.79 13.12 10.32
C ARG A 13 -12.67 12.27 10.93
N TRP A 14 -13.05 11.17 11.59
CA TRP A 14 -12.07 10.18 12.05
C TRP A 14 -11.24 9.68 10.87
N VAL A 15 -9.92 9.78 10.99
CA VAL A 15 -8.97 9.22 10.04
C VAL A 15 -8.18 8.09 10.73
N PRO A 16 -8.08 6.90 10.13
CA PRO A 16 -7.26 5.84 10.68
C PRO A 16 -5.79 6.28 10.66
N THR A 17 -5.11 6.13 11.79
CA THR A 17 -3.70 6.54 11.95
C THR A 17 -2.74 5.37 11.84
N HIS A 18 -3.20 4.15 12.10
CA HIS A 18 -2.38 2.95 12.10
C HIS A 18 -3.15 1.76 11.53
N VAL A 19 -2.41 0.80 10.99
CA VAL A 19 -2.91 -0.55 10.74
C VAL A 19 -1.97 -1.58 11.35
N GLN A 20 -2.53 -2.54 12.08
CA GLN A 20 -1.81 -3.67 12.64
C GLN A 20 -2.05 -4.90 11.77
N VAL A 21 -0.98 -5.62 11.45
CA VAL A 21 -0.99 -6.76 10.55
C VAL A 21 -0.30 -7.93 11.23
N THR A 22 -1.03 -9.04 11.37
CA THR A 22 -0.48 -10.31 11.84
C THR A 22 -0.37 -11.30 10.68
N VAL A 23 0.85 -11.70 10.34
CA VAL A 23 1.12 -12.74 9.34
C VAL A 23 1.08 -14.10 10.03
N LEU A 24 -0.02 -14.82 9.86
CA LEU A 24 -0.19 -16.12 10.50
C LEU A 24 0.60 -17.22 9.78
N ARG A 25 0.18 -17.59 8.56
CA ARG A 25 0.75 -18.70 7.79
C ARG A 25 0.46 -18.62 6.30
N GLY A 26 1.28 -19.30 5.51
CA GLY A 26 1.06 -19.56 4.08
C GLY A 26 0.66 -21.01 3.82
N ARG A 27 -0.10 -21.26 2.75
CA ARG A 27 -0.44 -22.62 2.30
C ARG A 27 -0.51 -22.69 0.78
N GLY A 28 -0.26 -23.88 0.23
CA GLY A 28 -0.33 -24.10 -1.22
C GLY A 28 0.76 -23.38 -2.01
N LEU A 29 1.89 -23.07 -1.38
CA LEU A 29 3.01 -22.41 -2.04
C LEU A 29 3.69 -23.38 -3.00
N ARG A 30 3.97 -22.90 -4.22
CA ARG A 30 4.69 -23.69 -5.20
C ARG A 30 6.15 -23.81 -4.79
N ALA A 31 6.59 -25.05 -4.59
CA ALA A 31 8.01 -25.31 -4.38
C ALA A 31 8.82 -25.05 -5.64
N LYS A 32 9.94 -24.34 -5.47
CA LYS A 32 10.94 -24.10 -6.52
C LYS A 32 12.24 -24.91 -6.31
N GLY A 33 12.45 -25.48 -5.12
CA GLY A 33 13.66 -26.24 -4.77
C GLY A 33 13.62 -27.71 -5.19
N LYS A 34 14.81 -28.32 -5.29
CA LYS A 34 15.00 -29.73 -5.71
C LYS A 34 14.26 -30.76 -4.84
N HIS A 35 13.90 -30.39 -3.61
CA HIS A 35 13.25 -31.26 -2.64
C HIS A 35 11.74 -31.02 -2.52
N GLY A 36 11.13 -30.24 -3.42
CA GLY A 36 9.71 -29.89 -3.30
C GLY A 36 9.43 -28.92 -2.14
N THR A 37 10.45 -28.16 -1.74
CA THR A 37 10.36 -27.11 -0.70
C THR A 37 11.04 -25.81 -1.15
N SER A 38 10.89 -24.72 -0.39
CA SER A 38 11.52 -23.42 -0.66
C SER A 38 11.77 -22.65 0.63
N ASP A 39 12.68 -21.69 0.58
CA ASP A 39 12.86 -20.74 1.67
C ASP A 39 11.87 -19.59 1.45
N VAL A 40 10.98 -19.35 2.41
CA VAL A 40 9.80 -18.51 2.23
C VAL A 40 9.78 -17.37 3.24
N TYR A 41 9.43 -16.19 2.74
CA TYR A 41 9.09 -15.01 3.55
C TYR A 41 7.97 -14.24 2.85
N THR A 42 7.32 -13.34 3.58
CA THR A 42 6.28 -12.45 3.05
C THR A 42 6.72 -11.01 3.21
N ILE A 43 6.44 -10.18 2.20
CA ILE A 43 6.58 -8.73 2.30
C ILE A 43 5.19 -8.11 2.38
N ILE A 44 4.98 -7.26 3.36
CA ILE A 44 3.80 -6.41 3.50
C ILE A 44 4.23 -4.99 3.19
N GLN A 45 3.45 -4.29 2.35
CA GLN A 45 3.72 -2.91 1.98
C GLN A 45 2.49 -2.04 2.18
N VAL A 46 2.65 -0.95 2.94
CA VAL A 46 1.63 0.08 3.17
C VAL A 46 2.23 1.43 2.81
N GLY A 47 1.74 2.04 1.72
CA GLY A 47 2.33 3.27 1.19
C GLY A 47 3.81 3.10 0.83
N LYS A 48 4.68 3.85 1.52
CA LYS A 48 6.14 3.78 1.36
C LYS A 48 6.81 2.80 2.33
N GLU A 49 6.09 2.33 3.34
CA GLU A 49 6.61 1.43 4.36
C GLU A 49 6.53 -0.02 3.90
N LYS A 50 7.54 -0.80 4.27
CA LYS A 50 7.64 -2.23 3.99
C LYS A 50 8.07 -2.98 5.23
N TYR A 51 7.44 -4.12 5.46
CA TYR A 51 7.84 -5.10 6.46
C TYR A 51 8.08 -6.44 5.77
N SER A 52 9.13 -7.13 6.18
CA SER A 52 9.42 -8.50 5.74
C SER A 52 9.39 -9.40 6.96
N THR A 53 8.71 -10.54 6.85
CA THR A 53 8.77 -11.57 7.89
C THR A 53 10.15 -12.22 7.95
N CYS A 54 10.40 -13.02 8.99
CA CYS A 54 11.51 -13.96 8.97
C CYS A 54 11.40 -14.93 7.78
N VAL A 55 12.55 -15.45 7.36
CA VAL A 55 12.62 -16.52 6.37
C VAL A 55 12.44 -17.85 7.06
N LEU A 56 11.48 -18.65 6.60
CA LEU A 56 11.34 -20.04 6.98
C LEU A 56 11.88 -20.92 5.87
N GLU A 57 12.91 -21.70 6.20
CA GLU A 57 13.62 -22.51 5.22
C GLU A 57 12.85 -23.79 4.86
N LYS A 58 13.05 -24.26 3.63
CA LYS A 58 12.61 -25.59 3.16
C LYS A 58 11.17 -25.96 3.53
N THR A 59 10.22 -25.04 3.35
CA THR A 59 8.79 -25.28 3.61
C THR A 59 7.90 -24.78 2.47
N THR A 60 6.71 -25.36 2.35
CA THR A 60 5.60 -24.88 1.50
C THR A 60 4.35 -24.50 2.31
N VAL A 61 4.44 -24.68 3.63
CA VAL A 61 3.40 -24.39 4.64
C VAL A 61 4.01 -23.58 5.80
N PRO A 62 4.57 -22.40 5.53
CA PRO A 62 5.22 -21.57 6.55
C PRO A 62 4.22 -21.06 7.60
N GLU A 63 4.60 -21.07 8.88
CA GLU A 63 3.86 -20.44 9.99
C GLU A 63 4.76 -19.40 10.68
N TRP A 64 4.43 -18.11 10.52
CA TRP A 64 5.23 -17.01 11.07
C TRP A 64 4.69 -16.53 12.42
N LYS A 65 3.38 -16.24 12.48
CA LYS A 65 2.72 -15.61 13.64
C LYS A 65 3.40 -14.29 14.04
N GLU A 66 3.90 -13.56 13.04
CA GLU A 66 4.62 -12.30 13.21
C GLU A 66 3.64 -11.13 13.10
N GLU A 67 3.84 -10.10 13.92
CA GLU A 67 3.02 -8.89 13.94
C GLU A 67 3.85 -7.66 13.59
N CYS A 68 3.25 -6.77 12.81
CA CYS A 68 3.82 -5.46 12.48
C CYS A 68 2.72 -4.41 12.41
N SER A 69 3.09 -3.15 12.60
CA SER A 69 2.19 -2.00 12.51
C SER A 69 2.74 -0.99 11.52
N PHE A 70 1.84 -0.33 10.78
CA PHE A 70 2.19 0.71 9.82
C PHE A 70 1.45 2.00 10.15
N GLU A 71 2.12 3.14 9.96
CA GLU A 71 1.50 4.44 10.09
C GLU A 71 0.78 4.82 8.78
N LEU A 72 -0.46 5.26 8.90
CA LEU A 72 -1.27 5.73 7.79
C LEU A 72 -1.19 7.25 7.74
N LEU A 73 -0.37 7.76 6.82
CA LEU A 73 -0.33 9.20 6.56
C LEU A 73 -1.69 9.63 5.96
N PRO A 74 -2.25 10.77 6.41
CA PRO A 74 -3.45 11.34 5.80
C PRO A 74 -3.28 11.47 4.28
N ALA A 75 -4.34 11.17 3.53
CA ALA A 75 -4.33 10.98 2.08
C ALA A 75 -3.79 12.16 1.24
N GLY A 76 -3.43 13.29 1.85
CA GLY A 76 -2.94 14.51 1.20
C GLY A 76 -1.43 14.57 0.90
N TRP A 77 -0.60 13.65 1.39
CA TRP A 77 0.87 13.74 1.23
C TRP A 77 1.51 12.64 0.37
N GLY A 78 0.73 11.65 -0.08
CA GLY A 78 1.21 10.47 -0.81
C GLY A 78 1.07 10.49 -2.33
N ARG A 79 0.25 11.39 -2.89
CA ARG A 79 0.15 11.61 -4.35
C ARG A 79 1.02 12.81 -4.70
N GLY A 80 2.18 12.55 -5.28
CA GLY A 80 3.25 13.52 -5.47
C GLY A 80 2.76 14.88 -5.99
N ARG A 81 2.88 15.91 -5.14
CA ARG A 81 3.23 17.23 -5.64
C ARG A 81 4.70 17.15 -6.05
N ILE A 82 4.93 16.74 -7.30
CA ILE A 82 6.15 17.17 -7.97
C ILE A 82 6.03 18.69 -8.00
N PRO A 83 6.91 19.47 -7.33
CA PRO A 83 6.91 20.91 -7.54
C PRO A 83 7.03 21.13 -9.04
N PRO A 84 6.22 22.01 -9.66
CA PRO A 84 6.33 22.27 -11.09
C PRO A 84 7.81 22.53 -11.39
N ARG A 85 8.45 21.60 -12.12
CA ARG A 85 9.78 21.88 -12.64
C ARG A 85 9.61 23.11 -13.50
N GLU A 86 10.19 24.22 -13.06
CA GLU A 86 10.24 25.48 -13.80
C GLU A 86 10.50 25.15 -15.27
N GLN A 87 9.49 25.40 -16.11
CA GLN A 87 9.55 25.16 -17.53
C GLN A 87 10.53 26.15 -18.13
N ARG A 88 11.83 25.84 -18.09
CA ARG A 88 12.74 26.40 -19.08
C ARG A 88 12.47 25.65 -20.38
N LEU A 89 11.52 26.18 -21.14
CA LEU A 89 11.29 25.83 -22.54
C LEU A 89 12.63 26.00 -23.28
N GLY A 90 13.31 24.89 -23.56
CA GLY A 90 14.25 24.79 -24.66
C GLY A 90 13.45 24.35 -25.88
N PRO A 91 13.66 24.97 -27.06
CA PRO A 91 13.08 24.44 -28.28
C PRO A 91 13.80 23.14 -28.65
N ASP A 92 13.08 22.29 -29.36
CA ASP A 92 13.56 21.16 -30.16
C ASP A 92 13.55 19.77 -29.51
N GLY A 93 12.54 18.98 -29.92
CA GLY A 93 12.83 17.71 -30.59
C GLY A 93 12.50 16.40 -29.87
N ASP A 94 11.51 15.70 -30.42
CA ASP A 94 11.30 14.23 -30.42
C ASP A 94 10.70 13.50 -29.19
N ALA A 95 9.51 12.93 -29.43
CA ALA A 95 8.95 11.73 -28.80
C ALA A 95 9.27 10.51 -29.73
N PRO A 96 9.05 9.21 -29.40
CA PRO A 96 8.12 8.65 -28.40
C PRO A 96 8.59 7.35 -27.67
N GLY A 97 7.79 6.86 -26.72
CA GLY A 97 7.94 5.51 -26.15
C GLY A 97 6.84 5.15 -25.15
N ALA A 98 5.92 4.28 -25.56
CA ALA A 98 4.70 3.86 -24.85
C ALA A 98 4.96 2.90 -23.69
N HIS A 99 4.14 2.91 -22.62
CA HIS A 99 3.86 1.72 -21.79
C HIS A 99 2.52 1.78 -21.02
N GLY A 100 1.62 0.85 -21.36
CA GLY A 100 0.81 0.02 -20.44
C GLY A 100 -0.14 0.66 -19.42
N THR A 101 -1.46 0.63 -19.71
CA THR A 101 -2.53 0.93 -18.75
C THR A 101 -2.93 -0.32 -17.95
N GLY A 102 -2.54 -0.42 -16.68
CA GLY A 102 -3.08 -1.39 -15.72
C GLY A 102 -4.07 -0.71 -14.77
N ARG A 103 -5.33 -1.14 -14.76
CA ARG A 103 -6.43 -0.57 -13.94
C ARG A 103 -6.49 -1.29 -12.59
N VAL A 104 -6.30 -0.55 -11.49
CA VAL A 104 -6.55 -1.05 -10.12
C VAL A 104 -8.01 -0.81 -9.75
N SER A 105 -8.70 -1.87 -9.32
CA SER A 105 -10.04 -1.80 -8.73
C SER A 105 -9.95 -1.33 -7.27
N GLY A 106 -10.77 -0.35 -6.90
CA GLY A 106 -10.80 0.26 -5.57
C GLY A 106 -11.53 -0.59 -4.51
N PRO A 107 -11.39 -0.24 -3.21
CA PRO A 107 -11.98 -0.98 -2.09
C PRO A 107 -13.51 -0.81 -2.01
N SER A 108 -14.18 -1.91 -1.64
CA SER A 108 -15.63 -2.03 -1.42
C SER A 108 -16.08 -1.23 -0.20
N ARG A 109 -17.26 -0.62 -0.30
CA ARG A 109 -17.94 0.11 0.78
C ARG A 109 -18.97 -0.81 1.42
N ASP A 110 -18.82 -1.12 2.70
CA ASP A 110 -19.95 -1.54 3.52
C ASP A 110 -20.35 -0.36 4.42
N PRO A 111 -21.63 0.06 4.42
CA PRO A 111 -22.13 1.09 5.32
C PRO A 111 -22.44 0.51 6.72
N PRO A 112 -22.23 1.27 7.81
CA PRO A 112 -22.70 0.87 9.14
C PRO A 112 -24.23 1.00 9.25
N GLY A 113 -24.84 0.05 9.97
CA GLY A 113 -26.25 0.06 10.36
C GLY A 113 -26.52 0.76 11.68
#